data_AF-A0A8S1DNG6-F1
#
_entry.id   AF-A0A8S1DNG6-F1
#
_cell.length_a   1.000
_cell.length_b   1.000
_cell.length_c   1.000
_cell.angle_alpha   90.00
_cell.angle_beta   90.00
_cell.angle_gamma   90.00
#
_symmetry.space_group_name_H-M   'P 1'
#
loop_
_entity.id
_entity.type
_entity.pdbx_description
1 polymer ?
#
loop_
_entity_poly.entity_id
_entity_poly.type
_entity_poly.pdbx_seq_one_letter_code
_entity_poly.pdbx_strand_id
1 'polypeptide(L)'
;MSKEEVIELNERLRMVRVRLEDSYDTAKRSLTTLHTKYTDSKSVRNVFHRYTLLKIMIKDVIRLETQYWTLVDIPKQEKQETVPAFVLRACSIMEKTQKSGESVKSSARMAEEEEKRRDNRERLEDMTIAQIEAENTQLTNDLYRLLKKYSGLRNLIRELKSEYLNSKMYPIFIRYTILKDMIKMVMHDPDFMEVCHEAD
;
A
#
# COMPACT_ATOMS: atom_id res chain seq x y z
N MET A 1 -25.46 -12.35 14.70
CA MET A 1 -25.72 -11.40 13.61
C MET A 1 -26.88 -11.91 12.78
N SER A 2 -27.66 -11.01 12.18
CA SER A 2 -28.60 -11.35 11.12
C SER A 2 -27.86 -11.78 9.85
N LYS A 3 -28.57 -12.41 8.91
CA LYS A 3 -28.00 -12.76 7.60
C LYS A 3 -27.56 -11.50 6.82
N GLU A 4 -28.31 -10.42 6.93
CA GLU A 4 -27.96 -9.15 6.28
C GLU A 4 -26.66 -8.58 6.87
N GLU A 5 -26.51 -8.58 8.20
CA GLU A 5 -25.31 -8.05 8.87
C GLU A 5 -24.03 -8.80 8.46
N VAL A 6 -24.09 -10.12 8.25
CA VAL A 6 -22.93 -10.90 7.79
C VAL A 6 -22.61 -10.67 6.32
N ILE A 7 -23.62 -10.41 5.49
CA ILE A 7 -23.47 -10.07 4.07
C ILE A 7 -22.84 -8.68 3.94
N GLU A 8 -23.36 -7.68 4.66
CA GLU A 8 -22.82 -6.33 4.68
C GLU A 8 -21.35 -6.32 5.11
N LEU A 9 -21.01 -7.10 6.16
CA LEU A 9 -19.63 -7.26 6.58
C LEU A 9 -18.75 -7.89 5.47
N ASN A 10 -19.26 -8.89 4.75
CA ASN A 10 -18.52 -9.52 3.66
C ASN A 10 -18.22 -8.54 2.52
N GLU A 11 -19.24 -7.81 2.07
CA GLU A 11 -19.10 -6.77 1.03
C GLU A 11 -18.08 -5.71 1.46
N ARG A 12 -18.17 -5.26 2.72
CA ARG A 12 -17.26 -4.28 3.31
C ARG A 12 -15.81 -4.77 3.30
N LEU A 13 -15.54 -5.99 3.75
CA LEU A 13 -14.20 -6.59 3.75
C LEU A 13 -13.64 -6.72 2.32
N ARG A 14 -14.45 -7.17 1.36
CA ARG A 14 -14.03 -7.31 -0.05
C ARG A 14 -13.69 -5.97 -0.70
N MET A 15 -14.52 -4.96 -0.49
CA MET A 15 -14.30 -3.61 -1.02
C MET A 15 -12.99 -3.02 -0.52
N VAL A 16 -12.75 -3.12 0.79
CA VAL A 16 -11.52 -2.63 1.42
C VAL A 16 -10.30 -3.38 0.93
N ARG A 17 -10.42 -4.70 0.74
CA ARG A 17 -9.35 -5.55 0.23
C ARG A 17 -8.86 -5.09 -1.15
N VAL A 18 -9.76 -4.97 -2.13
CA VAL A 18 -9.41 -4.56 -3.50
C VAL A 18 -8.64 -3.24 -3.49
N ARG A 19 -9.12 -2.27 -2.72
CA ARG A 19 -8.47 -0.96 -2.64
C ARG A 19 -7.12 -1.00 -1.92
N LEU A 20 -7.00 -1.85 -0.90
CA LEU A 20 -5.74 -2.01 -0.18
C LEU A 20 -4.71 -2.68 -1.08
N GLU A 21 -5.13 -3.66 -1.88
CA GLU A 21 -4.31 -4.29 -2.93
C GLU A 21 -3.80 -3.23 -3.93
N ASP A 22 -4.67 -2.34 -4.44
CA ASP A 22 -4.24 -1.24 -5.32
C ASP A 22 -3.17 -0.31 -4.69
N SER A 23 -3.38 0.03 -3.42
CA SER A 23 -2.48 0.91 -2.66
C SER A 23 -1.14 0.22 -2.39
N TYR A 24 -1.19 -1.06 -2.04
CA TYR A 24 -0.04 -1.93 -1.85
C TYR A 24 0.76 -2.08 -3.12
N ASP A 25 0.12 -2.43 -4.23
CA ASP A 25 0.76 -2.59 -5.53
C ASP A 25 1.42 -1.30 -6.01
N THR A 26 0.80 -0.15 -5.74
CA THR A 26 1.39 1.15 -6.06
C THR A 26 2.67 1.42 -5.28
N ALA A 27 2.68 1.11 -3.98
CA ALA A 27 3.88 1.20 -3.14
C ALA A 27 4.96 0.20 -3.61
N LYS A 28 4.58 -1.07 -3.81
CA LYS A 28 5.44 -2.16 -4.30
C LYS A 28 6.11 -1.79 -5.63
N ARG A 29 5.34 -1.37 -6.63
CA ARG A 29 5.87 -0.96 -7.95
C ARG A 29 6.84 0.21 -7.84
N SER A 30 6.55 1.19 -7.00
CA SER A 30 7.40 2.37 -6.81
C SER A 30 8.76 2.01 -6.19
N LEU A 31 8.76 1.17 -5.14
CA LEU A 31 9.98 0.71 -4.49
C LEU A 31 10.77 -0.26 -5.38
N THR A 32 10.11 -1.13 -6.13
CA THR A 32 10.77 -2.02 -7.11
C THR A 32 11.40 -1.23 -8.25
N THR A 33 10.72 -0.17 -8.72
CA THR A 33 11.26 0.75 -9.72
C THR A 33 12.47 1.52 -9.18
N LEU A 34 12.44 1.94 -7.91
CA LEU A 34 13.59 2.56 -7.23
C LEU A 34 14.79 1.62 -7.23
N HIS A 35 14.59 0.36 -6.82
CA HIS A 35 15.64 -0.66 -6.80
C HIS A 35 16.24 -0.86 -8.20
N THR A 36 15.39 -1.04 -9.23
CA THR A 36 15.82 -1.24 -10.62
C THR A 36 16.66 -0.05 -11.11
N LYS A 37 16.11 1.18 -11.01
CA LYS A 37 16.81 2.42 -11.41
C LYS A 37 18.13 2.61 -10.66
N TYR A 38 18.18 2.25 -9.38
CA TYR A 38 19.40 2.36 -8.59
C TYR A 38 20.48 1.39 -9.08
N THR A 39 20.11 0.14 -9.35
CA THR A 39 21.01 -0.87 -9.90
C THR A 39 21.57 -0.42 -11.25
N ASP A 40 20.72 0.08 -12.15
CA ASP A 40 21.14 0.60 -13.46
C ASP A 40 22.09 1.80 -13.32
N SER A 41 21.84 2.68 -12.35
CA SER A 41 22.66 3.87 -12.11
C SER A 41 24.12 3.55 -11.77
N LYS A 42 24.43 2.32 -11.33
CA LYS A 42 25.81 1.90 -11.00
C LYS A 42 26.72 1.91 -12.23
N SER A 43 26.17 1.79 -13.44
CA SER A 43 26.92 1.88 -14.70
C SER A 43 27.34 3.32 -15.06
N VAL A 44 26.73 4.33 -14.44
CA VAL A 44 26.99 5.75 -14.73
C VAL A 44 28.30 6.20 -14.11
N ARG A 45 29.31 6.46 -14.95
CA ARG A 45 30.65 6.92 -14.53
C ARG A 45 30.65 8.35 -13.99
N ASN A 46 29.84 9.24 -14.56
CA ASN A 46 29.80 10.65 -14.14
C ASN A 46 29.02 10.79 -12.82
N VAL A 47 29.72 11.15 -11.75
CA VAL A 47 29.17 11.26 -10.40
C VAL A 47 28.09 12.33 -10.28
N PHE A 48 28.22 13.46 -11.00
CA PHE A 48 27.21 14.53 -10.98
C PHE A 48 25.92 14.10 -11.69
N HIS A 49 26.06 13.38 -12.81
CA HIS A 49 24.91 12.80 -13.50
C HIS A 49 24.23 11.74 -12.62
N ARG A 50 25.01 10.82 -12.04
CA ARG A 50 24.48 9.81 -11.13
C ARG A 50 23.80 10.42 -9.91
N TYR A 51 24.39 11.45 -9.29
CA TYR A 51 23.79 12.21 -8.20
C TYR A 51 22.39 12.75 -8.58
N THR A 52 22.25 13.27 -9.80
CA THR A 52 20.97 13.77 -10.32
C THR A 52 19.96 12.64 -10.46
N LEU A 53 20.37 11.48 -10.99
CA LEU A 53 19.52 10.29 -11.08
C LEU A 53 19.04 9.81 -9.70
N LEU A 54 19.94 9.72 -8.71
CA LEU A 54 19.59 9.32 -7.33
C LEU A 54 18.52 10.23 -6.73
N LYS A 55 18.63 11.55 -6.95
CA LYS A 55 17.60 12.50 -6.51
C LYS A 55 16.27 12.28 -7.20
N ILE A 56 16.28 12.03 -8.51
CA ILE A 56 15.05 11.84 -9.29
C ILE A 56 14.32 10.58 -8.82
N MET A 57 15.01 9.45 -8.71
CA MET A 57 14.38 8.19 -8.29
C MET A 57 13.82 8.27 -6.87
N ILE A 58 14.51 8.92 -5.93
CA ILE A 58 13.96 9.14 -4.58
C ILE A 58 12.75 10.07 -4.63
N LYS A 59 12.81 11.15 -5.42
CA LYS A 59 11.68 12.07 -5.61
C LYS A 59 10.43 11.37 -6.16
N ASP A 60 10.61 10.45 -7.11
CA ASP A 60 9.50 9.68 -7.70
C ASP A 60 8.75 8.89 -6.62
N VAL A 61 9.48 8.26 -5.70
CA VAL A 61 8.91 7.46 -4.59
C VAL A 61 8.23 8.35 -3.55
N ILE A 62 8.94 9.35 -3.02
CA ILE A 62 8.41 10.20 -1.93
C ILE A 62 7.25 11.10 -2.39
N ARG A 63 7.03 11.24 -3.71
CA ARG A 63 5.85 11.92 -4.25
C ARG A 63 4.56 11.21 -3.84
N LEU A 64 4.60 9.88 -3.68
CA LEU A 64 3.45 9.11 -3.19
C LEU A 64 2.99 9.57 -1.80
N GLU A 65 3.92 9.96 -0.93
CA GLU A 65 3.66 10.54 0.40
C GLU A 65 3.16 12.00 0.36
N THR A 66 3.20 12.65 -0.81
CA THR A 66 2.58 13.97 -1.01
C THR A 66 1.21 13.88 -1.67
N GLN A 67 0.90 12.73 -2.27
CA GLN A 67 -0.38 12.41 -2.87
C GLN A 67 -1.19 11.56 -1.87
N TYR A 68 -1.70 12.22 -0.83
CA TYR A 68 -2.42 11.62 0.29
C TYR A 68 -3.61 10.70 -0.07
N TRP A 69 -4.13 10.80 -1.30
CA TRP A 69 -5.15 9.88 -1.84
C TRP A 69 -4.57 8.55 -2.33
N THR A 70 -3.34 8.56 -2.82
CA THR A 70 -2.69 7.43 -3.48
C THR A 70 -2.27 6.36 -2.48
N LEU A 71 -1.88 6.77 -1.27
CA LEU A 71 -1.57 5.88 -0.17
C LEU A 71 -2.44 6.30 1.03
N VAL A 72 -3.29 5.42 1.55
CA VAL A 72 -4.11 5.64 2.76
C VAL A 72 -3.32 5.42 4.05
N ASP A 73 -3.36 6.38 4.98
CA ASP A 73 -2.69 6.21 6.28
C ASP A 73 -3.53 5.34 7.22
N ILE A 74 -2.95 4.22 7.66
CA ILE A 74 -3.61 3.28 8.57
C ILE A 74 -2.75 3.20 9.83
N PRO A 75 -3.24 3.72 10.98
CA PRO A 75 -2.49 3.66 12.23
C PRO A 75 -2.25 2.22 12.65
N LYS A 76 -1.08 1.95 13.24
CA LYS A 76 -0.70 0.61 13.73
C LYS A 76 -1.75 0.03 14.67
N GLN A 77 -1.83 -1.30 14.71
CA GLN A 77 -2.67 -2.03 15.67
C GLN A 77 -2.23 -1.70 17.10
N GLU A 78 -3.18 -1.40 17.98
CA GLU A 78 -2.90 -1.15 19.39
C GLU A 78 -2.66 -2.48 20.13
N LYS A 79 -1.86 -2.46 21.21
CA LYS A 79 -1.47 -3.70 21.92
C LYS A 79 -2.66 -4.51 22.45
N GLN A 80 -3.76 -3.85 22.80
CA GLN A 80 -4.97 -4.47 23.34
C GLN A 80 -6.04 -4.73 22.26
N GLU A 81 -5.82 -4.26 21.03
CA GLU A 81 -6.78 -4.38 19.94
C GLU A 81 -6.72 -5.76 19.31
N THR A 82 -7.87 -6.44 19.21
CA THR A 82 -7.96 -7.73 18.54
C THR A 82 -7.76 -7.56 17.03
N VAL A 83 -7.32 -8.63 16.34
CA VAL A 83 -7.13 -8.59 14.87
C VAL A 83 -8.41 -8.17 14.13
N PRO A 84 -9.61 -8.73 14.43
CA PRO A 84 -10.83 -8.28 13.77
C PRO A 84 -11.17 -6.81 14.04
N ALA A 85 -10.98 -6.32 15.27
CA ALA A 85 -11.23 -4.92 15.60
C ALA A 85 -10.30 -3.98 14.81
N PHE A 86 -9.02 -4.35 14.69
CA PHE A 86 -8.05 -3.61 13.89
C PHE A 86 -8.43 -3.56 12.41
N VAL A 87 -8.81 -4.70 11.82
CA VAL A 87 -9.23 -4.76 10.42
C VAL A 87 -10.48 -3.89 10.19
N LEU A 88 -11.48 -3.96 11.06
CA LEU A 88 -12.68 -3.13 10.96
C LEU A 88 -12.39 -1.62 11.12
N ARG A 89 -11.41 -1.26 11.95
CA ARG A 89 -10.92 0.12 12.06
C ARG A 89 -10.25 0.56 10.75
N ALA A 90 -9.41 -0.29 10.16
CA ALA A 90 -8.81 -0.02 8.85
C ALA A 90 -9.87 0.15 7.75
N CYS A 91 -10.90 -0.71 7.71
CA CYS A 91 -12.05 -0.56 6.81
C CYS A 91 -12.70 0.82 6.94
N SER A 92 -13.02 1.21 8.17
CA SER A 92 -13.64 2.51 8.50
C SER A 92 -12.80 3.70 8.03
N ILE A 93 -11.47 3.61 8.15
CA ILE A 93 -10.55 4.67 7.70
C ILE A 93 -10.55 4.74 6.18
N MET A 94 -10.41 3.59 5.51
CA MET A 94 -10.40 3.53 4.05
C MET A 94 -11.70 4.12 3.49
N GLU A 95 -12.86 3.67 3.93
CA GLU A 95 -14.17 4.19 3.50
C GLU A 95 -14.27 5.73 3.60
N LYS A 96 -13.76 6.32 4.68
CA LYS A 96 -13.74 7.79 4.86
C LYS A 96 -12.83 8.48 3.85
N THR A 97 -11.67 7.91 3.56
CA THR A 97 -10.72 8.46 2.59
C THR A 97 -11.22 8.30 1.13
N GLN A 98 -12.15 7.37 0.86
CA GLN A 98 -12.71 7.13 -0.49
C GLN A 98 -13.45 8.35 -1.05
N LYS A 99 -14.30 8.98 -0.23
CA LYS A 99 -15.19 10.08 -0.64
C LYS A 99 -14.47 11.32 -1.16
N SER A 100 -13.15 11.35 -1.02
CA SER A 100 -12.37 12.56 -1.22
C SER A 100 -11.40 12.46 -2.41
N GLY A 101 -11.31 11.30 -3.09
CA GLY A 101 -10.41 11.06 -4.23
C GLY A 101 -11.09 10.52 -5.50
N GLU A 102 -12.41 10.65 -5.62
CA GLU A 102 -13.27 9.98 -6.61
C GLU A 102 -13.11 10.44 -8.09
N SER A 103 -12.02 11.12 -8.45
CA SER A 103 -11.94 11.85 -9.73
C SER A 103 -11.47 11.05 -10.94
N VAL A 104 -11.10 9.76 -10.84
CA VAL A 104 -10.48 9.04 -11.98
C VAL A 104 -10.80 7.52 -12.04
N LYS A 105 -12.06 7.11 -11.92
CA LYS A 105 -12.47 5.78 -12.43
C LYS A 105 -13.29 5.96 -13.70
N SER A 106 -12.89 5.30 -14.78
CA SER A 106 -13.69 5.29 -16.02
C SER A 106 -15.05 4.64 -15.75
N SER A 107 -16.13 5.17 -16.34
CA SER A 107 -17.48 4.63 -16.20
C SER A 107 -17.57 3.11 -16.40
N ALA A 108 -16.78 2.54 -17.31
CA ALA A 108 -16.70 1.09 -17.54
C ALA A 108 -16.20 0.29 -16.33
N ARG A 109 -15.18 0.79 -15.60
CA ARG A 109 -14.65 0.12 -14.40
C ARG A 109 -15.64 0.17 -13.23
N MET A 110 -16.37 1.27 -13.10
CA MET A 110 -17.41 1.41 -12.08
C MET A 110 -18.55 0.42 -12.32
N ALA A 111 -18.95 0.24 -13.60
CA ALA A 111 -19.99 -0.73 -13.96
C ALA A 111 -19.56 -2.18 -13.69
N GLU A 112 -18.31 -2.53 -14.02
CA GLU A 112 -17.75 -3.86 -13.75
C GLU A 112 -17.64 -4.16 -12.25
N GLU A 113 -17.21 -3.18 -11.44
CA GLU A 113 -17.14 -3.32 -9.98
C GLU A 113 -18.54 -3.53 -9.37
N GLU A 114 -19.54 -2.80 -9.88
CA GLU A 114 -20.92 -2.90 -9.40
C GLU A 114 -21.58 -4.23 -9.79
N GLU A 115 -21.31 -4.74 -11.00
CA GLU A 115 -21.75 -6.06 -11.45
C GLU A 115 -21.15 -7.16 -10.58
N LYS A 116 -19.83 -7.15 -10.35
CA LYS A 116 -19.17 -8.11 -9.45
C LYS A 116 -19.72 -8.05 -8.03
N ARG A 117 -20.07 -6.85 -7.55
CA ARG A 117 -20.67 -6.66 -6.23
C ARG A 117 -22.07 -7.30 -6.17
N ARG A 118 -22.90 -7.07 -7.19
CA ARG A 118 -24.24 -7.67 -7.30
C ARG A 118 -24.16 -9.19 -7.37
N ASP A 119 -23.34 -9.75 -8.26
CA ASP A 119 -23.19 -11.20 -8.43
C ASP A 119 -22.71 -11.87 -7.14
N ASN A 120 -21.78 -11.23 -6.41
CA ASN A 120 -21.33 -11.73 -5.13
C ASN A 120 -22.43 -11.65 -4.06
N ARG A 121 -23.25 -10.59 -4.05
CA ARG A 121 -24.37 -10.45 -3.12
C ARG A 121 -25.41 -11.55 -3.35
N GLU A 122 -25.79 -11.81 -4.59
CA GLU A 122 -26.70 -12.90 -4.97
C GLU A 122 -26.15 -14.26 -4.50
N ARG A 123 -24.86 -14.54 -4.72
CA ARG A 123 -24.21 -15.77 -4.22
C ARG A 123 -24.30 -15.90 -2.69
N LEU A 124 -24.11 -14.80 -1.95
CA LEU A 124 -24.18 -14.82 -0.48
C LEU A 124 -25.63 -15.01 0.01
N GLU A 125 -26.63 -14.53 -0.74
CA GLU A 125 -28.04 -14.76 -0.44
C GLU A 125 -28.42 -16.25 -0.51
N ASP A 126 -27.72 -17.07 -1.30
CA ASP A 126 -27.91 -18.53 -1.33
C ASP A 126 -27.14 -19.29 -0.24
N MET A 127 -26.21 -18.63 0.46
CA MET A 127 -25.38 -19.26 1.49
C MET A 127 -26.04 -19.25 2.87
N THR A 128 -25.61 -20.18 3.73
CA THR A 128 -25.95 -20.17 5.16
C THR A 128 -25.14 -19.11 5.91
N ILE A 129 -25.67 -18.59 7.02
CA ILE A 129 -24.98 -17.61 7.87
C ILE A 129 -23.59 -18.12 8.29
N ALA A 130 -23.49 -19.38 8.70
CA ALA A 130 -22.22 -19.98 9.13
C ALA A 130 -21.15 -20.00 8.02
N GLN A 131 -21.55 -20.23 6.77
CA GLN A 131 -20.61 -20.21 5.63
C GLN A 131 -20.12 -18.77 5.35
N ILE A 132 -21.01 -17.77 5.45
CA ILE A 132 -20.63 -16.36 5.27
C ILE A 132 -19.71 -15.89 6.40
N GLU A 133 -19.97 -16.29 7.65
CA GLU A 133 -19.11 -16.00 8.79
C GLU A 133 -17.71 -16.63 8.66
N ALA A 134 -17.64 -17.86 8.11
CA ALA A 134 -16.36 -18.49 7.79
C ALA A 134 -15.60 -17.70 6.70
N GLU A 135 -16.28 -17.27 5.62
CA GLU A 135 -15.67 -16.39 4.61
C GLU A 135 -15.20 -15.06 5.21
N ASN A 136 -15.99 -14.43 6.08
CA ASN A 136 -15.64 -13.18 6.75
C ASN A 136 -14.41 -13.33 7.64
N THR A 137 -14.30 -14.46 8.34
CA THR A 137 -13.13 -14.78 9.16
C THR A 137 -11.89 -14.93 8.29
N GLN A 138 -12.00 -15.65 7.16
CA GLN A 138 -10.90 -15.79 6.21
C GLN A 138 -10.48 -14.43 5.63
N LEU A 139 -11.44 -13.64 5.14
CA LEU A 139 -11.20 -12.30 4.60
C LEU A 139 -10.55 -11.36 5.63
N THR A 140 -10.96 -11.45 6.89
CA THR A 140 -10.35 -10.68 7.99
C THR A 140 -8.88 -11.03 8.17
N ASN A 141 -8.55 -12.32 8.16
CA ASN A 141 -7.16 -12.77 8.28
C ASN A 141 -6.31 -12.36 7.07
N ASP A 142 -6.87 -12.46 5.86
CA ASP A 142 -6.18 -12.08 4.63
C ASP A 142 -5.92 -10.58 4.58
N LEU A 143 -6.92 -9.76 4.92
CA LEU A 143 -6.78 -8.32 5.08
C LEU A 143 -5.74 -7.97 6.13
N TYR A 144 -5.70 -8.68 7.26
CA TYR A 144 -4.70 -8.41 8.29
C TYR A 144 -3.27 -8.59 7.76
N ARG A 145 -3.00 -9.67 7.01
CA ARG A 145 -1.69 -9.91 6.40
C ARG A 145 -1.36 -8.84 5.38
N LEU A 146 -2.31 -8.47 4.53
CA LEU A 146 -2.13 -7.41 3.53
C LEU A 146 -1.86 -6.04 4.19
N LEU A 147 -2.58 -5.71 5.26
CA LEU A 147 -2.37 -4.49 6.05
C LEU A 147 -0.96 -4.42 6.62
N LYS A 148 -0.41 -5.54 7.10
CA LYS A 148 0.97 -5.61 7.62
C LYS A 148 1.97 -5.30 6.51
N LYS A 149 1.88 -5.98 5.36
CA LYS A 149 2.75 -5.76 4.20
C LYS A 149 2.67 -4.31 3.71
N TYR A 150 1.46 -3.81 3.53
CA TYR A 150 1.22 -2.43 3.12
C TYR A 150 1.81 -1.42 4.11
N SER A 151 1.62 -1.63 5.41
CA SER A 151 2.16 -0.74 6.44
C SER A 151 3.69 -0.71 6.42
N GLY A 152 4.34 -1.86 6.19
CA GLY A 152 5.79 -1.94 6.03
C GLY A 152 6.30 -1.07 4.88
N LEU A 153 5.78 -1.30 3.67
CA LEU A 153 6.16 -0.50 2.50
C LEU A 153 5.86 1.00 2.68
N ARG A 154 4.73 1.35 3.28
CA ARG A 154 4.37 2.75 3.56
C ARG A 154 5.35 3.40 4.53
N ASN A 155 5.76 2.71 5.59
CA ASN A 155 6.75 3.22 6.53
C ASN A 155 8.08 3.51 5.84
N LEU A 156 8.53 2.63 4.94
CA LEU A 156 9.75 2.86 4.15
C LEU A 156 9.67 4.12 3.29
N ILE A 157 8.54 4.34 2.61
CA ILE A 157 8.35 5.55 1.79
C ILE A 157 8.34 6.81 2.68
N ARG A 158 7.69 6.74 3.86
CA ARG A 158 7.63 7.85 4.81
C ARG A 158 9.00 8.20 5.40
N GLU A 159 9.78 7.19 5.78
CA GLU A 159 11.14 7.35 6.29
C GLU A 159 12.06 7.90 5.21
N LEU A 160 12.02 7.33 3.99
CA LEU A 160 12.77 7.83 2.84
C LEU A 160 12.46 9.31 2.55
N LYS A 161 11.21 9.74 2.68
CA LYS A 161 10.82 11.16 2.56
C LYS A 161 11.47 12.02 3.65
N SER A 162 11.35 11.60 4.90
CA SER A 162 11.91 12.31 6.05
C SER A 162 13.43 12.50 5.89
N GLU A 163 14.14 11.41 5.63
CA GLU A 163 15.58 11.43 5.45
C GLU A 163 15.96 12.27 4.21
N TYR A 164 15.25 12.13 3.09
CA TYR A 164 15.54 12.90 1.89
C TYR A 164 15.39 14.41 2.11
N LEU A 165 14.37 14.84 2.87
CA LEU A 165 14.20 16.24 3.24
C LEU A 165 15.34 16.73 4.12
N ASN A 166 15.72 15.95 5.14
CA ASN A 166 16.86 16.26 6.00
C ASN A 166 18.17 16.31 5.21
N SER A 167 18.34 15.49 4.18
CA SER A 167 19.55 15.47 3.35
C SER A 167 19.86 16.80 2.66
N LYS A 168 18.85 17.68 2.49
CA LYS A 168 18.98 18.94 1.74
C LYS A 168 19.95 19.93 2.37
N MET A 169 20.20 19.82 3.67
CA MET A 169 21.14 20.69 4.39
C MET A 169 22.62 20.36 4.11
N TYR A 170 22.91 19.20 3.51
CA TYR A 170 24.28 18.77 3.24
C TYR A 170 24.77 19.19 1.84
N PRO A 171 26.08 19.50 1.69
CA PRO A 171 26.69 19.78 0.40
C PRO A 171 26.70 18.53 -0.50
N ILE A 172 26.85 18.73 -1.81
CA ILE A 172 26.64 17.70 -2.85
C ILE A 172 27.43 16.41 -2.58
N PHE A 173 28.71 16.49 -2.22
CA PHE A 173 29.55 15.31 -2.01
C PHE A 173 29.07 14.44 -0.84
N ILE A 174 28.79 15.06 0.31
CA ILE A 174 28.26 14.36 1.49
C ILE A 174 26.87 13.81 1.17
N ARG A 175 26.04 14.65 0.56
CA ARG A 175 24.67 14.30 0.20
C ARG A 175 24.61 13.14 -0.79
N TYR A 176 25.54 13.04 -1.74
CA TYR A 176 25.60 11.90 -2.67
C TYR A 176 25.75 10.57 -1.94
N THR A 177 26.60 10.50 -0.92
CA THR A 177 26.75 9.29 -0.09
C THR A 177 25.46 8.97 0.66
N ILE A 178 24.90 9.98 1.32
CA ILE A 178 23.62 9.87 2.03
C ILE A 178 22.50 9.32 1.11
N LEU A 179 22.33 9.87 -0.11
CA LEU A 179 21.28 9.42 -1.04
C LEU A 179 21.46 7.96 -1.47
N LYS A 180 22.70 7.49 -1.67
CA LYS A 180 22.94 6.07 -1.97
C LYS A 180 22.56 5.20 -0.78
N ASP A 181 22.90 5.63 0.42
CA ASP A 181 22.70 4.82 1.61
C ASP A 181 21.22 4.74 1.98
N MET A 182 20.43 5.81 1.80
CA MET A 182 18.96 5.76 1.87
C MET A 182 18.36 4.68 0.97
N ILE A 183 18.78 4.65 -0.30
CA ILE A 183 18.24 3.68 -1.26
C ILE A 183 18.67 2.27 -0.87
N LYS A 184 19.92 2.08 -0.42
CA LYS A 184 20.36 0.79 0.11
C LYS A 184 19.56 0.39 1.34
N MET A 185 19.26 1.29 2.27
CA MET A 185 18.46 0.96 3.47
C MET A 185 17.10 0.41 3.06
N VAL A 186 16.41 1.06 2.12
CA VAL A 186 15.16 0.53 1.54
C VAL A 186 15.37 -0.86 0.92
N MET A 187 16.45 -1.05 0.15
CA MET A 187 16.73 -2.33 -0.53
C MET A 187 17.07 -3.50 0.40
N HIS A 188 17.58 -3.23 1.60
CA HIS A 188 17.94 -4.26 2.58
C HIS A 188 16.88 -4.37 3.68
N ASP A 189 15.82 -3.59 3.61
CA ASP A 189 14.75 -3.65 4.59
C ASP A 189 13.97 -4.97 4.45
N PRO A 190 13.70 -5.68 5.56
CA PRO A 190 12.95 -6.94 5.53
C PRO A 190 11.58 -6.82 4.86
N ASP A 191 10.85 -5.72 5.09
CA ASP A 191 9.51 -5.51 4.54
C ASP A 191 9.57 -5.35 3.01
N PHE A 192 10.65 -4.79 2.46
CA PHE A 192 10.84 -4.72 1.02
C PHE A 192 11.36 -6.03 0.42
N MET A 193 12.29 -6.70 1.11
CA MET A 193 12.86 -7.98 0.67
C MET A 193 11.80 -9.08 0.57
N GLU A 194 10.87 -9.17 1.53
CA GLU A 194 9.74 -10.10 1.47
C GLU A 194 8.95 -9.93 0.16
N VAL A 195 8.74 -8.68 -0.24
CA VAL A 195 7.95 -8.31 -1.42
C VAL A 195 8.67 -8.59 -2.74
N CYS A 196 10.00 -8.47 -2.77
CA CYS A 196 10.81 -8.85 -3.93
C CYS A 196 10.79 -10.36 -4.22
N HIS A 197 10.41 -11.18 -3.25
CA HIS A 197 10.31 -12.65 -3.40
C HIS A 197 8.88 -13.13 -3.70
N GLU A 198 7.90 -12.25 -3.68
CA GLU A 198 6.55 -12.57 -4.17
C GLU A 198 6.59 -12.66 -5.70
N ALA A 199 6.22 -13.82 -6.25
CA ALA A 199 6.05 -13.97 -7.70
C ALA A 199 5.02 -12.94 -8.22
N ASP A 200 5.34 -12.32 -9.37
CA ASP A 200 4.42 -11.44 -10.11
C ASP A 200 3.18 -12.19 -10.61
#